data_AF-A0A833YKX5-F1
#
_entry.id   AF-A0A833YKX5-F1
#
_cell.length_a   1.000
_cell.length_b   1.000
_cell.length_c   1.000
_cell.angle_alpha   90.00
_cell.angle_beta   90.00
_cell.angle_gamma   90.00
#
_symmetry.space_group_name_H-M   'P 1'
#
loop_
_entity.id
_entity.type
_entity.pdbx_description
1 polymer ?
#
loop_
_entity_poly.entity_id
_entity_poly.type
_entity_poly.pdbx_seq_one_letter_code
_entity_poly.pdbx_strand_id
1 'polypeptide(L)'
;MDVEKLEKIRDHERMEETFTPMPSPYYMELTKLLLNHASDNIPKADEIRTLIKDVWDTRIAKLRVSADSFVRQQEAHAQLDNLTLMEINTSGAFLTQALNHMYKLRTNLQPSEGAQSQDF
;
A
#
# COMPACT_ATOMS: atom_id res chain seq x y z
N MET A 1 15.34 14.46 -6.21
CA MET A 1 15.14 13.41 -7.23
C MET A 1 16.46 13.24 -7.94
N ASP A 2 17.24 12.26 -7.49
CA ASP A 2 18.54 11.94 -8.06
C ASP A 2 18.49 10.49 -8.54
N VAL A 3 18.97 10.24 -9.75
CA VAL A 3 18.80 8.95 -10.44
C VAL A 3 19.52 7.84 -9.69
N GLU A 4 20.78 8.04 -9.30
CA GLU A 4 21.59 7.02 -8.64
C GLU A 4 20.97 6.60 -7.29
N LYS A 5 20.46 7.57 -6.53
CA LYS A 5 19.73 7.27 -5.28
C LYS A 5 18.43 6.51 -5.54
N LEU A 6 17.70 6.83 -6.62
CA LEU A 6 16.45 6.13 -6.97
C LEU A 6 16.71 4.70 -7.45
N GLU A 7 17.81 4.45 -8.16
CA GLU A 7 18.24 3.09 -8.51
C GLU A 7 18.50 2.26 -7.26
N LYS A 8 19.26 2.81 -6.30
CA LYS A 8 19.53 2.15 -5.01
C LYS A 8 18.24 1.84 -4.25
N ILE A 9 17.28 2.77 -4.22
CA ILE A 9 15.97 2.56 -3.59
C ILE A 9 15.19 1.45 -4.30
N ARG A 10 15.14 1.47 -5.64
CA ARG A 10 14.47 0.43 -6.43
C ARG A 10 15.06 -0.94 -6.15
N ASP A 11 16.38 -1.05 -6.15
CA ASP A 11 17.05 -2.33 -5.98
C ASP A 11 16.90 -2.84 -4.54
N HIS A 12 17.02 -1.95 -3.55
CA HIS A 12 16.76 -2.27 -2.15
C HIS A 12 15.30 -2.73 -1.93
N GLU A 13 14.32 -2.04 -2.52
CA GLU A 13 12.91 -2.43 -2.45
C GLU A 13 12.66 -3.79 -3.10
N ARG A 14 13.40 -4.17 -4.14
CA ARG A 14 13.29 -5.50 -4.76
C ARG A 14 13.93 -6.61 -3.93
N MET A 15 14.98 -6.30 -3.18
CA MET A 15 15.71 -7.27 -2.37
C MET A 15 15.00 -7.60 -1.05
N GLU A 16 14.35 -6.60 -0.45
CA GLU A 16 13.64 -6.79 0.81
C GLU A 16 12.28 -7.45 0.61
N GLU A 17 11.88 -8.32 1.53
CA GLU A 17 10.53 -8.92 1.52
C GLU A 17 9.48 -7.94 2.04
N THR A 18 9.87 -7.03 2.94
CA THR A 18 9.00 -6.03 3.56
C THR A 18 9.07 -4.68 2.82
N PHE A 19 8.17 -3.74 3.16
CA PHE A 19 8.17 -2.40 2.59
C PHE A 19 9.33 -1.58 3.16
N THR A 20 10.18 -1.06 2.28
CA THR A 20 11.30 -0.21 2.69
C THR A 20 10.83 1.24 2.89
N PRO A 21 11.50 2.05 3.74
CA PRO A 21 11.13 3.44 3.95
C PRO A 21 11.35 4.28 2.67
N MET A 22 10.34 5.06 2.30
CA MET A 22 10.40 5.94 1.14
C MET A 22 10.99 7.31 1.48
N PRO A 23 11.67 8.00 0.54
CA PRO A 23 12.29 9.31 0.79
C PRO A 23 11.30 10.42 1.18
N SER A 24 10.03 10.25 0.79
CA SER A 24 8.94 11.15 1.14
C SER A 24 7.66 10.32 1.28
N PRO A 25 6.78 10.64 2.25
CA PRO A 25 5.47 10.01 2.37
C PRO A 25 4.55 10.27 1.16
N TYR A 26 4.90 11.24 0.30
CA TYR A 26 4.12 11.64 -0.88
C TYR A 26 4.95 11.57 -2.18
N TYR A 27 5.85 10.59 -2.28
CA TYR A 27 6.81 10.52 -3.39
C TYR A 27 6.12 10.42 -4.77
N MET A 28 4.95 9.78 -4.86
CA MET A 28 4.19 9.61 -6.09
C MET A 28 3.58 10.92 -6.57
N GLU A 29 2.94 11.65 -5.65
CA GLU A 29 2.29 12.93 -5.90
C GLU A 29 3.32 13.96 -6.31
N LEU A 30 4.42 14.06 -5.55
CA LEU A 30 5.51 14.98 -5.82
C LEU A 30 6.14 14.71 -7.18
N THR A 31 6.48 13.45 -7.48
CA THR A 31 7.08 13.09 -8.77
C THR A 31 6.12 13.38 -9.91
N LYS A 32 4.83 13.02 -9.79
CA LYS A 32 3.84 13.27 -10.83
C LYS A 32 3.67 14.76 -11.11
N LEU A 33 3.51 15.58 -10.08
CA LEU A 33 3.32 17.03 -10.26
C LEU A 33 4.56 17.68 -10.86
N LEU A 34 5.74 17.39 -10.31
CA LEU A 34 7.00 18.01 -10.75
C LEU A 34 7.37 17.60 -12.18
N LEU A 35 7.27 16.31 -12.52
CA LEU A 35 7.60 15.84 -13.87
C LEU A 35 6.52 16.20 -14.91
N ASN A 36 5.34 16.64 -14.51
CA ASN A 36 4.31 17.10 -15.46
C ASN A 36 4.40 18.60 -15.74
N HIS A 37 4.88 19.40 -14.77
CA HIS A 37 4.87 20.86 -14.85
C HIS A 37 6.25 21.52 -14.93
N ALA A 38 7.32 20.80 -14.60
CA ALA A 38 8.68 21.34 -14.54
C ALA A 38 9.73 20.30 -14.99
N SER A 39 9.39 19.43 -15.94
CA SER A 39 10.30 18.38 -16.43
C SER A 39 11.55 18.94 -17.13
N ASP A 40 11.43 20.08 -17.79
CA ASP A 40 12.53 20.83 -18.41
C ASP A 40 13.56 21.32 -17.38
N ASN A 41 13.16 21.49 -16.12
CA ASN A 41 14.04 21.88 -15.03
C ASN A 41 14.61 20.68 -14.26
N ILE A 42 14.25 19.45 -14.64
CA ILE A 42 14.65 18.22 -13.96
C ILE A 42 15.50 17.38 -14.92
N PRO A 43 16.82 17.28 -14.68
CA PRO A 43 17.69 16.43 -15.49
C PRO A 43 17.20 14.98 -15.46
N LYS A 44 17.19 14.32 -16.62
CA LYS A 44 16.81 12.90 -16.77
C LYS A 44 15.40 12.59 -16.23
N ALA A 45 14.45 13.51 -16.43
CA ALA A 45 13.05 13.38 -15.99
C ALA A 45 12.40 12.03 -16.36
N ASP A 46 12.64 11.52 -17.58
CA ASP A 46 12.05 10.24 -18.03
C ASP A 46 12.63 9.02 -17.31
N GLU A 47 13.93 9.06 -16.98
CA GLU A 47 14.60 8.02 -16.22
C GLU A 47 14.06 8.00 -14.78
N ILE A 48 13.93 9.18 -14.15
CA ILE A 48 13.30 9.34 -12.84
C ILE A 48 11.87 8.79 -12.86
N ARG A 49 11.08 9.13 -13.89
CA ARG A 49 9.69 8.65 -14.05
C ARG A 49 9.63 7.13 -14.08
N THR A 50 10.55 6.51 -14.81
CA THR A 50 10.64 5.05 -14.95
C THR A 50 11.01 4.40 -13.62
N LEU A 51 12.02 4.92 -12.92
CA LEU A 51 12.45 4.38 -11.63
C LEU A 51 11.36 4.47 -10.55
N ILE A 52 10.65 5.60 -10.48
CA ILE A 52 9.54 5.78 -9.53
C ILE A 52 8.40 4.81 -9.85
N LYS A 53 8.11 4.58 -11.14
CA LYS A 53 7.12 3.59 -11.56
C LYS A 53 7.54 2.17 -11.18
N ASP A 54 8.80 1.80 -11.41
CA ASP A 54 9.33 0.47 -11.03
C ASP A 54 9.19 0.21 -9.52
N VAL A 55 9.49 1.21 -8.69
CA VAL A 55 9.32 1.13 -7.23
C VAL A 55 7.85 0.94 -6.87
N TRP A 56 6.96 1.75 -7.45
CA TRP A 56 5.51 1.64 -7.24
C TRP A 56 4.98 0.26 -7.62
N ASP A 57 5.31 -0.24 -8.81
CA ASP A 57 4.82 -1.53 -9.30
C ASP A 57 5.29 -2.69 -8.40
N THR A 58 6.54 -2.62 -7.92
CA THR A 58 7.10 -3.58 -6.95
C THR A 58 6.32 -3.56 -5.63
N ARG A 59 6.07 -2.37 -5.08
CA ARG A 59 5.39 -2.21 -3.79
C ARG A 59 3.92 -2.59 -3.84
N ILE A 60 3.21 -2.25 -4.91
CA ILE A 60 1.82 -2.69 -5.11
C ILE A 60 1.76 -4.21 -5.31
N ALA A 61 2.75 -4.83 -5.95
CA ALA A 61 2.83 -6.29 -6.02
C ALA A 61 3.00 -6.93 -4.64
N LYS A 62 3.92 -6.41 -3.80
CA LYS A 62 4.07 -6.85 -2.40
C LYS A 62 2.78 -6.69 -1.59
N LEU A 63 2.09 -5.56 -1.73
CA LEU A 63 0.82 -5.30 -1.04
C LEU A 63 -0.24 -6.36 -1.38
N ARG A 64 -0.33 -6.77 -2.65
CA ARG A 64 -1.25 -7.86 -3.05
C ARG A 64 -0.88 -9.20 -2.43
N VAL A 65 0.41 -9.55 -2.40
CA VAL A 65 0.88 -10.80 -1.77
C VAL A 65 0.62 -10.79 -0.27
N SER A 66 0.91 -9.67 0.41
CA SER A 66 0.63 -9.48 1.83
C SER A 66 -0.87 -9.61 2.14
N ALA A 67 -1.73 -8.97 1.35
CA ALA A 67 -3.18 -9.06 1.51
C ALA A 67 -3.73 -10.48 1.25
N ASP A 68 -3.22 -11.19 0.23
CA ASP A 68 -3.59 -12.58 -0.05
C ASP A 68 -3.20 -13.50 1.11
N SER A 69 -1.98 -13.35 1.65
CA SER A 69 -1.54 -14.11 2.83
C SER A 69 -2.45 -13.87 4.04
N PHE A 70 -2.76 -12.60 4.34
CA PHE A 70 -3.64 -12.22 5.44
C PHE A 70 -5.02 -12.91 5.34
N VAL A 71 -5.60 -12.91 4.14
CA VAL A 71 -6.89 -13.55 3.86
C VAL A 71 -6.81 -15.08 4.01
N ARG A 72 -5.77 -15.72 3.45
CA ARG A 72 -5.59 -17.18 3.51
C ARG A 72 -5.40 -17.70 4.93
N GLN A 73 -4.63 -16.96 5.72
CA GLN A 73 -4.33 -17.33 7.10
C GLN A 73 -5.44 -16.91 8.08
N GLN A 74 -6.47 -16.19 7.60
CA GLN A 74 -7.56 -15.65 8.39
C GLN A 74 -7.06 -14.85 9.60
N GLU A 75 -6.03 -14.03 9.37
CA GLU A 75 -5.48 -13.15 10.38
C GLU A 75 -6.50 -12.07 10.77
N ALA A 76 -6.35 -11.50 11.98
CA ALA A 76 -7.23 -10.45 12.51
C ALA A 76 -6.55 -9.08 12.60
N HIS A 77 -5.21 -9.03 12.50
CA HIS A 77 -4.42 -7.82 12.63
C HIS A 77 -3.14 -7.94 11.79
N ALA A 78 -2.78 -6.86 11.09
CA ALA A 78 -1.53 -6.74 10.36
C ALA A 78 -0.88 -5.39 10.67
N GLN A 79 0.43 -5.40 10.87
CA GLN A 79 1.23 -4.18 10.92
C GLN A 79 1.76 -3.88 9.52
N LEU A 80 1.50 -2.67 9.03
CA LEU A 80 1.87 -2.23 7.69
C LEU A 80 2.85 -1.06 7.79
N ASP A 81 4.12 -1.38 8.03
CA ASP A 81 5.17 -0.37 8.12
C ASP A 81 5.51 0.20 6.74
N ASN A 82 5.90 1.48 6.71
CA ASN A 82 6.42 2.18 5.54
C ASN A 82 5.50 2.24 4.31
N LEU A 83 4.21 1.89 4.42
CA LEU A 83 3.25 2.19 3.36
C LEU A 83 2.91 3.67 3.32
N THR A 84 2.82 4.20 2.12
CA THR A 84 2.37 5.58 1.88
C THR A 84 0.85 5.64 1.76
N LEU A 85 0.29 6.83 1.99
CA LEU A 85 -1.16 7.04 1.91
C LEU A 85 -1.71 6.76 0.50
N MET A 86 -0.94 7.05 -0.55
CA MET A 86 -1.34 6.78 -1.94
C MET A 86 -1.50 5.27 -2.19
N GLU A 87 -0.60 4.45 -1.65
CA GLU A 87 -0.66 2.99 -1.77
C GLU A 87 -1.86 2.43 -1.00
N ILE A 88 -2.04 2.89 0.24
CA ILE A 88 -3.17 2.49 1.09
C ILE A 88 -4.50 2.83 0.41
N ASN A 89 -4.66 4.06 -0.09
CA ASN A 89 -5.92 4.49 -0.70
C ASN A 89 -6.22 3.75 -2.01
N THR A 90 -5.20 3.28 -2.74
CA THR A 90 -5.40 2.59 -4.03
C THR A 90 -6.10 1.24 -3.86
N SER A 91 -5.87 0.52 -2.75
CA SER A 91 -6.44 -0.82 -2.52
C SER A 91 -7.26 -0.96 -1.23
N GLY A 92 -7.19 0.02 -0.33
CA GLY A 92 -7.76 -0.06 1.01
C GLY A 92 -9.27 -0.19 1.03
N ALA A 93 -9.99 0.56 0.18
CA ALA A 93 -11.45 0.47 0.11
C ALA A 93 -11.92 -0.93 -0.30
N PHE A 94 -11.27 -1.53 -1.30
CA PHE A 94 -11.55 -2.90 -1.73
C PHE A 94 -11.23 -3.92 -0.62
N LEU A 95 -10.02 -3.84 -0.06
CA LEU A 95 -9.55 -4.81 0.93
C LEU A 95 -10.42 -4.78 2.20
N THR A 96 -10.72 -3.60 2.74
CA THR A 96 -11.53 -3.47 3.94
C THR A 96 -12.96 -3.96 3.75
N GLN A 97 -13.58 -3.70 2.59
CA GLN A 97 -14.91 -4.24 2.28
C GLN A 97 -14.89 -5.77 2.20
N ALA A 98 -13.91 -6.36 1.51
CA ALA A 98 -13.76 -7.81 1.44
C ALA A 98 -13.57 -8.44 2.83
N LEU A 99 -12.70 -7.85 3.66
CA LEU A 99 -12.46 -8.31 5.03
C LEU A 99 -13.69 -8.19 5.93
N ASN A 100 -14.51 -7.15 5.77
CA ASN A 100 -15.78 -7.03 6.48
C ASN A 100 -16.75 -8.18 6.13
N HIS A 101 -16.82 -8.57 4.86
CA HIS A 101 -17.62 -9.73 4.45
C HIS A 101 -17.06 -11.02 5.02
N MET A 102 -15.73 -11.21 4.98
CA MET A 102 -15.09 -12.38 5.58
C MET A 102 -15.34 -12.47 7.08
N TYR A 103 -15.26 -11.36 7.81
CA TYR A 103 -15.56 -11.31 9.23
C TYR A 103 -17.00 -11.75 9.53
N LYS A 104 -17.98 -11.19 8.81
CA LYS A 104 -19.39 -11.60 8.95
C LYS A 104 -19.61 -13.09 8.68
N LEU A 105 -18.94 -13.64 7.67
CA LEU A 105 -19.02 -15.08 7.36
C LEU A 105 -18.36 -15.93 8.44
N ARG A 106 -17.29 -15.43 9.08
CA ARG A 106 -16.59 -16.14 10.16
C ARG A 106 -17.39 -16.16 11.46
N THR A 107 -18.14 -15.10 11.75
CA THR A 107 -18.90 -14.97 13.00
C THR A 107 -20.38 -15.33 12.86
N ASN A 108 -20.84 -15.81 11.71
CA ASN A 108 -22.27 -16.08 11.46
C ASN A 108 -22.87 -17.23 12.31
N LEU A 109 -22.02 -18.12 12.85
CA LEU A 109 -22.44 -19.21 13.74
C LEU A 109 -22.35 -18.84 15.22
N GLN A 110 -21.74 -17.70 15.56
CA GLN A 110 -21.77 -17.21 16.94
C GLN A 110 -23.17 -16.65 17.20
N PRO A 111 -23.90 -17.15 18.22
CA PRO A 111 -25.17 -16.57 18.59
C PRO A 111 -24.93 -15.10 18.92
N SER A 112 -25.78 -14.21 18.39
CA SER A 112 -25.77 -12.81 18.81
C SER A 112 -25.95 -12.77 20.32
N GLU A 113 -24.88 -12.47 21.06
CA GLU A 113 -25.00 -12.13 22.48
C GLU A 113 -26.07 -11.04 22.56
N GLY A 114 -27.15 -11.39 23.25
CA GLY A 114 -28.45 -10.76 23.05
C GLY A 114 -28.39 -9.25 23.17
N ALA A 115 -29.03 -8.58 22.21
CA ALA A 115 -29.70 -7.33 22.50
C ALA A 115 -30.75 -7.63 23.58
N GLN A 116 -30.35 -7.59 24.84
CA GLN A 116 -31.29 -7.35 25.92
C GLN A 116 -31.80 -5.93 25.70
N SER A 117 -32.94 -5.82 25.03
CA SER A 117 -33.80 -4.64 25.13
C SER A 117 -34.06 -4.41 26.61
N GLN A 118 -33.38 -3.44 27.20
CA GLN A 118 -33.83 -2.83 28.45
C GLN A 118 -35.04 -1.97 28.09
N ASP A 119 -36.21 -2.60 28.11
CA ASP A 119 -37.46 -1.88 28.29
C ASP A 119 -37.47 -1.35 29.73
N PHE A 120 -37.44 -0.03 29.88
CA PHE A 120 -37.81 0.70 31.09
C PHE A 120 -38.91 1.69 30.73
#